data_AF-A0A495VW81-F1
#
_entry.id   AF-A0A495VW81-F1
#
_cell.length_a   1.000
_cell.length_b   1.000
_cell.length_c   1.000
_cell.angle_alpha   90.00
_cell.angle_beta   90.00
_cell.angle_gamma   90.00
#
_symmetry.space_group_name_H-M   'P 1'
#
loop_
_entity.id
_entity.type
_entity.pdbx_description
1 polymer ?
#
loop_
_entity_poly.entity_id
_entity_poly.type
_entity_poly.pdbx_seq_one_letter_code
_entity_poly.pdbx_strand_id
1 'polypeptide(L)'
;MPFLASGGGGGGTAAPVTMQVQPDQILALKARYEAVRDTVQDFLDRNRDALRARPLADDDVSRDAAQVFTENATTAIDVVDRFVNELALNIAQLDQAAKTYKLVEELNTQSMQSQARGI
;
A
#
# COMPACT_ATOMS: atom_id res chain seq x y z
N MET A 1 39.81 -0.86 -7.42
CA MET A 1 39.97 0.20 -8.45
C MET A 1 38.67 0.97 -8.51
N PRO A 2 38.62 2.27 -8.13
CA PRO A 2 37.41 3.07 -8.28
C PRO A 2 37.25 3.52 -9.74
N PHE A 3 36.01 3.51 -10.24
CA PHE A 3 35.67 4.04 -11.56
C PHE A 3 35.64 5.57 -11.51
N LEU A 4 36.50 6.21 -12.30
CA LEU A 4 36.49 7.64 -12.59
C LEU A 4 35.76 7.84 -13.92
N ALA A 5 34.52 8.35 -13.87
CA ALA A 5 33.88 8.92 -15.04
C ALA A 5 34.48 10.32 -15.28
N SER A 6 35.33 10.44 -16.30
CA SER A 6 35.81 11.74 -16.78
C SER A 6 34.76 12.32 -17.75
N GLY A 7 34.28 13.52 -17.43
CA GLY A 7 33.32 14.24 -18.28
C GLY A 7 32.89 15.51 -17.56
N GLY A 8 33.60 16.61 -17.83
CA GLY A 8 33.44 17.88 -17.12
C GLY A 8 32.15 18.64 -17.45
N GLY A 9 31.84 19.59 -16.57
CA GLY A 9 30.79 20.59 -16.76
C GLY A 9 30.08 20.87 -15.44
N GLY A 10 30.22 22.08 -14.92
CA GLY A 10 29.83 22.48 -13.56
C GLY A 10 28.44 22.03 -13.11
N GLY A 11 28.34 21.60 -11.87
CA GLY A 11 27.09 21.25 -11.21
C GLY A 11 27.36 21.12 -9.73
N GLY A 12 26.57 21.82 -8.91
CA GLY A 12 26.75 21.88 -7.46
C GLY A 12 26.99 20.51 -6.84
N THR A 13 27.80 20.50 -5.79
CA THR A 13 28.09 19.33 -4.97
C THR A 13 26.78 18.70 -4.50
N ALA A 14 26.24 17.77 -5.28
CA ALA A 14 25.21 16.85 -4.81
C ALA A 14 25.93 15.97 -3.79
N ALA A 15 25.77 16.33 -2.52
CA ALA A 15 26.19 15.49 -1.42
C ALA A 15 25.68 14.07 -1.70
N PRO A 16 26.48 13.02 -1.44
CA PRO A 16 26.00 11.66 -1.60
C PRO A 16 24.72 11.53 -0.79
N VAL A 17 23.59 11.36 -1.49
CA VAL A 17 22.30 11.08 -0.86
C VAL A 17 22.46 9.71 -0.24
N THR A 18 22.79 9.69 1.04
CA THR A 18 22.80 8.47 1.83
C THR A 18 21.36 8.03 1.93
N MET A 19 21.01 7.00 1.17
CA MET A 19 19.68 6.40 1.21
C MET A 19 19.52 5.74 2.58
N GLN A 20 19.03 6.49 3.57
CA GLN A 20 18.67 5.97 4.89
C GLN A 20 17.32 5.29 4.79
N VAL A 21 17.37 3.99 4.49
CA VAL A 21 16.17 3.15 4.50
C VAL A 21 16.06 2.54 5.88
N GLN A 22 14.87 2.62 6.47
CA GLN A 22 14.53 1.91 7.70
C GLN A 22 13.52 0.81 7.36
N PRO A 23 13.97 -0.43 7.05
CA PRO A 23 13.08 -1.53 6.68
C PRO A 23 11.98 -1.79 7.73
N ASP A 24 12.30 -1.58 9.01
CA ASP A 24 11.35 -1.70 10.11
C ASP A 24 10.18 -0.71 10.00
N GLN A 25 10.41 0.51 9.49
CA GLN A 25 9.35 1.47 9.25
C GLN A 25 8.45 1.06 8.08
N ILE A 26 9.00 0.41 7.05
CA ILE A 26 8.23 -0.12 5.92
C ILE A 26 7.31 -1.24 6.41
N LEU A 27 7.81 -2.12 7.27
CA LEU A 27 7.02 -3.20 7.89
C LEU A 27 5.94 -2.64 8.83
N ALA A 28 6.27 -1.62 9.63
CA ALA A 28 5.29 -0.95 10.50
C ALA A 28 4.17 -0.27 9.70
N LEU A 29 4.51 0.36 8.56
CA LEU A 29 3.53 0.96 7.66
C LEU A 29 2.64 -0.11 7.02
N LYS A 30 3.23 -1.22 6.57
CA LYS A 30 2.50 -2.37 6.03
C LYS A 30 1.47 -2.90 7.03
N ALA A 31 1.88 -3.13 8.28
CA ALA A 31 0.99 -3.61 9.34
C ALA A 31 -0.17 -2.66 9.62
N ARG A 32 0.07 -1.34 9.56
CA ARG A 32 -1.01 -0.34 9.69
C ARG A 32 -2.01 -0.42 8.54
N TYR A 33 -1.53 -0.60 7.31
CA TYR A 33 -2.39 -0.72 6.13
C TYR A 33 -3.22 -2.00 6.19
N GLU A 34 -2.62 -3.11 6.62
CA GLU A 34 -3.32 -4.39 6.84
C GLU A 34 -4.44 -4.22 7.87
N ALA A 35 -4.16 -3.60 9.02
CA ALA A 35 -5.17 -3.37 10.05
C ALA A 35 -6.36 -2.51 9.55
N VAL A 36 -6.09 -1.47 8.76
CA VAL A 36 -7.15 -0.62 8.16
C VAL A 36 -7.95 -1.42 7.13
N ARG A 37 -7.28 -2.13 6.23
CA ARG A 37 -7.93 -2.99 5.23
C ARG A 37 -8.86 -3.99 5.89
N ASP A 38 -8.37 -4.71 6.90
CA ASP A 38 -9.11 -5.76 7.58
C ASP A 38 -10.31 -5.18 8.33
N THR A 39 -10.15 -4.01 8.98
CA THR A 39 -11.27 -3.33 9.66
C THR A 39 -12.38 -2.92 8.69
N VAL A 40 -12.01 -2.37 7.53
CA VAL A 40 -12.97 -1.92 6.51
C VAL A 40 -13.64 -3.12 5.84
N GLN A 41 -12.89 -4.17 5.55
CA GLN A 41 -13.40 -5.38 4.94
C GLN A 41 -14.35 -6.13 5.87
N ASP A 42 -14.01 -6.27 7.16
CA ASP A 42 -14.91 -6.82 8.19
C ASP A 42 -16.21 -6.02 8.30
N PHE A 43 -16.13 -4.70 8.19
CA PHE A 43 -17.33 -3.85 8.21
C PHE A 43 -18.21 -4.13 6.98
N LEU A 44 -17.63 -4.18 5.79
CA LEU A 44 -18.38 -4.49 4.57
C LEU A 44 -19.01 -5.88 4.64
N ASP A 45 -18.25 -6.91 4.98
CA ASP A 45 -18.73 -8.29 5.02
C ASP A 45 -19.93 -8.46 5.98
N ARG A 46 -19.95 -7.70 7.09
CA ARG A 46 -21.04 -7.76 8.07
C ARG A 46 -22.24 -6.89 7.71
N ASN A 47 -22.03 -5.76 7.03
CA ASN A 47 -23.06 -4.72 6.88
C ASN A 47 -23.53 -4.50 5.44
N ARG A 48 -22.89 -5.12 4.42
CA ARG A 48 -23.20 -4.89 3.00
C ARG A 48 -24.69 -5.02 2.67
N ASP A 49 -25.34 -6.06 3.18
CA ASP A 49 -26.77 -6.29 2.93
C ASP A 49 -27.67 -5.38 3.77
N ALA A 50 -27.21 -4.96 4.96
CA ALA A 50 -27.93 -4.02 5.81
C ALA A 50 -27.91 -2.59 5.25
N LEU A 51 -26.90 -2.25 4.43
CA LEU A 51 -26.82 -0.95 3.73
C LEU A 51 -27.84 -0.83 2.59
N ARG A 52 -28.34 -1.95 2.06
CA ARG A 52 -29.37 -1.93 1.00
C ARG A 52 -30.74 -1.66 1.63
N ALA A 53 -31.43 -0.65 1.10
CA ALA A 53 -32.74 -0.27 1.62
C ALA A 53 -33.81 -1.30 1.27
N ARG A 54 -34.74 -1.53 2.21
CA ARG A 54 -35.95 -2.30 1.98
C ARG A 54 -37.16 -1.36 2.01
N PRO A 55 -38.12 -1.50 1.08
CA PRO A 55 -39.32 -0.69 1.09
C PRO A 55 -40.10 -0.92 2.39
N LEU A 56 -40.56 0.18 3.01
CA LEU A 56 -41.27 0.13 4.29
C LEU A 56 -42.74 -0.29 4.13
N ALA A 57 -43.29 -0.06 2.94
CA ALA A 57 -44.62 -0.47 2.51
C ALA A 57 -44.60 -0.83 1.02
N ASP A 58 -45.62 -1.55 0.55
CA ASP A 58 -45.73 -2.06 -0.81
C ASP A 58 -46.26 -1.04 -1.83
N ASP A 59 -46.39 0.24 -1.44
CA ASP A 59 -46.78 1.31 -2.34
C ASP A 59 -45.63 1.74 -3.27
N ASP A 60 -45.99 2.29 -4.43
CA ASP A 60 -45.04 2.66 -5.49
C ASP A 60 -44.01 3.69 -5.00
N VAL A 61 -44.39 4.62 -4.11
CA VAL A 61 -43.49 5.65 -3.59
C VAL A 61 -42.44 5.04 -2.65
N SER A 62 -42.85 4.13 -1.77
CA SER A 62 -41.94 3.39 -0.88
C SER A 62 -40.96 2.51 -1.66
N ARG A 63 -41.39 1.91 -2.78
CA ARG A 63 -40.54 1.10 -3.65
C ARG A 63 -39.52 1.95 -4.40
N ASP A 64 -39.94 3.05 -5.02
CA ASP A 64 -39.04 3.99 -5.71
C ASP A 64 -38.00 4.57 -4.74
N ALA A 65 -38.42 4.99 -3.54
CA ALA A 65 -37.50 5.48 -2.53
C ALA A 65 -36.46 4.41 -2.12
N ALA A 66 -36.90 3.18 -1.86
CA ALA A 66 -36.00 2.08 -1.52
C ALA A 66 -35.02 1.74 -2.66
N GLN A 67 -35.43 1.88 -3.92
CA GLN A 67 -34.54 1.71 -5.06
C GLN A 67 -33.44 2.77 -5.07
N VAL A 68 -33.78 4.06 -4.93
CA VAL A 68 -32.80 5.15 -4.90
C VAL A 68 -31.78 4.98 -3.76
N PHE A 69 -32.25 4.61 -2.57
CA PHE A 69 -31.33 4.33 -1.45
C PHE A 69 -30.44 3.12 -1.72
N THR A 70 -30.96 2.09 -2.38
CA THR A 70 -30.18 0.89 -2.76
C THR A 70 -29.11 1.20 -3.81
N GLU A 71 -29.41 2.05 -4.78
CA GLU A 71 -28.43 2.51 -5.79
C GLU A 71 -27.31 3.34 -5.15
N ASN A 72 -27.67 4.24 -4.22
CA ASN A 72 -26.70 5.01 -3.45
C ASN A 72 -25.83 4.11 -2.56
N ALA A 73 -26.43 3.13 -1.88
CA ALA A 73 -25.71 2.16 -1.07
C ALA A 73 -24.76 1.31 -1.93
N THR A 74 -25.19 0.89 -3.12
CA THR A 74 -24.35 0.14 -4.07
C THR A 74 -23.15 0.96 -4.49
N THR A 75 -23.35 2.24 -4.83
CA THR A 75 -22.25 3.16 -5.17
C THR A 75 -21.27 3.32 -4.01
N ALA A 76 -21.76 3.46 -2.78
CA ALA A 76 -20.92 3.57 -1.60
C ALA A 76 -20.10 2.29 -1.36
N ILE A 77 -20.75 1.11 -1.48
CA ILE A 77 -20.08 -0.19 -1.38
C ILE A 77 -18.97 -0.30 -2.44
N ASP A 78 -19.25 0.05 -3.69
CA ASP A 78 -18.27 -0.02 -4.78
C ASP A 78 -17.04 0.88 -4.54
N VAL A 79 -17.26 2.07 -3.98
CA VAL A 79 -16.16 2.99 -3.61
C VAL A 79 -15.29 2.39 -2.51
N VAL A 80 -15.91 1.77 -1.49
CA VAL A 80 -15.16 1.13 -0.40
C VAL A 80 -14.43 -0.11 -0.91
N ASP A 81 -15.04 -0.93 -1.78
CA ASP A 81 -14.38 -2.08 -2.43
C ASP A 81 -13.13 -1.62 -3.22
N ARG A 82 -13.22 -0.51 -3.96
CA ARG A 82 -12.04 0.08 -4.64
C ARG A 82 -10.98 0.53 -3.65
N PHE A 83 -11.36 1.18 -2.56
CA PHE A 83 -10.42 1.61 -1.53
C PHE A 83 -9.67 0.43 -0.89
N VAL A 84 -10.37 -0.66 -0.57
CA VAL A 84 -9.77 -1.90 -0.04
C VAL A 84 -8.78 -2.50 -1.05
N ASN A 85 -9.11 -2.50 -2.34
CA ASN A 85 -8.21 -2.97 -3.38
C ASN A 85 -6.94 -2.11 -3.50
N GLU A 86 -7.06 -0.78 -3.46
CA GLU A 86 -5.91 0.13 -3.46
C GLU A 86 -5.02 -0.07 -2.21
N LEU A 87 -5.62 -0.31 -1.04
CA LEU A 87 -4.85 -0.68 0.16
C LEU A 87 -4.08 -1.99 -0.04
N ALA A 88 -4.71 -3.00 -0.65
CA ALA A 88 -4.06 -4.28 -0.93
C ALA A 88 -2.88 -4.13 -1.91
N LEU A 89 -3.02 -3.31 -2.94
CA LEU A 89 -1.93 -2.98 -3.87
C LEU A 89 -0.75 -2.30 -3.14
N ASN A 90 -1.04 -1.33 -2.29
CA ASN A 90 -0.01 -0.65 -1.50
C ASN A 90 0.71 -1.60 -0.54
N ILE A 91 -0.02 -2.50 0.14
CA ILE A 91 0.56 -3.54 1.00
C ILE A 91 1.53 -4.43 0.21
N ALA A 92 1.15 -4.85 -1.01
CA ALA A 92 2.00 -5.66 -1.87
C ALA A 92 3.27 -4.92 -2.31
N GLN A 93 3.17 -3.62 -2.62
CA GLN A 93 4.34 -2.79 -2.96
C GLN A 93 5.27 -2.61 -1.76
N LEU A 94 4.75 -2.39 -0.55
CA LEU A 94 5.53 -2.31 0.68
C LEU A 94 6.25 -3.63 0.98
N ASP A 95 5.58 -4.76 0.75
CA ASP A 95 6.18 -6.09 0.89
C ASP A 95 7.34 -6.31 -0.10
N GLN A 96 7.15 -5.90 -1.36
CA GLN A 96 8.19 -5.97 -2.38
C GLN A 96 9.37 -5.05 -2.07
N ALA A 97 9.11 -3.84 -1.56
CA ALA A 97 10.15 -2.91 -1.13
C ALA A 97 10.98 -3.51 0.02
N ALA A 98 10.31 -4.06 1.04
CA ALA A 98 10.98 -4.69 2.18
C ALA A 98 11.89 -5.86 1.74
N LYS A 99 11.41 -6.71 0.82
CA LYS A 99 12.22 -7.81 0.23
C LYS A 99 13.44 -7.30 -0.52
N THR A 100 13.25 -6.25 -1.33
CA THR A 100 14.34 -5.65 -2.11
C THR A 100 15.42 -5.09 -1.21
N TYR A 101 15.04 -4.39 -0.14
CA TYR A 101 16.02 -3.84 0.80
C TYR A 101 16.80 -4.92 1.54
N LYS A 102 16.13 -5.99 1.98
CA LYS A 102 16.80 -7.14 2.62
C LYS A 102 17.83 -7.79 1.70
N LEU A 103 17.51 -7.95 0.41
CA LEU A 103 18.41 -8.52 -0.59
C LEU A 103 19.64 -7.62 -0.84
N VAL A 104 19.45 -6.30 -0.91
CA VAL A 104 20.56 -5.34 -1.04
C VAL A 104 21.47 -5.36 0.18
N GLU A 105 20.91 -5.46 1.38
CA GLU A 105 21.70 -5.54 2.62
C GLU A 105 22.53 -6.83 2.70
N GLU A 106 21.98 -7.97 2.26
CA GLU A 106 22.70 -9.24 2.18
C GLU A 106 23.85 -9.20 1.16
N LEU A 107 23.63 -8.61 -0.03
CA LEU A 107 24.69 -8.43 -1.01
C LEU A 107 25.80 -7.50 -0.52
N ASN A 108 25.44 -6.39 0.14
CA ASN A 108 26.40 -5.45 0.70
C ASN A 108 27.24 -6.10 1.82
N THR A 109 26.61 -6.84 2.73
CA THR A 109 27.33 -7.54 3.80
C THR A 109 28.28 -8.62 3.25
N GLN A 110 27.87 -9.39 2.24
CA GLN A 110 28.75 -10.38 1.59
C GLN A 110 29.95 -9.73 0.87
N SER A 111 29.72 -8.63 0.13
CA SER A 111 30.82 -7.89 -0.53
C SER A 111 31.81 -7.30 0.48
N MET A 112 31.33 -6.74 1.60
CA MET A 112 32.20 -6.24 2.66
C MET A 112 33.00 -7.35 3.35
N GLN A 113 32.40 -8.52 3.60
CA GLN A 113 33.10 -9.66 4.21
C GLN A 113 34.19 -10.24 3.31
N SER A 114 33.91 -10.35 2.00
CA SER A 114 34.91 -10.80 1.02
C SER A 114 36.07 -9.79 0.87
N GLN A 115 35.78 -8.49 0.95
CA GLN A 115 36.80 -7.45 0.94
C GLN A 115 37.63 -7.39 2.24
N ALA A 116 37.01 -7.70 3.38
CA ALA A 116 37.69 -7.79 4.68
C ALA A 116 38.58 -9.03 4.85
N ARG A 117 38.31 -10.13 4.09
CA ARG A 117 39.16 -11.35 4.07
C ARG A 117 40.26 -11.32 2.99
N GLY A 118 40.27 -10.30 2.13
CA GLY A 118 41.26 -10.15 1.06
C GLY A 118 42.42 -9.22 1.46
N ILE A 119 43.14 -9.53 2.54
CA ILE A 119 44.49 -9.04 2.85
C ILE A 119 45.27 -10.18 3.49
#